data_AF-A0A1Z9PJT3-F1
#
_entry.id   AF-A0A1Z9PJT3-F1
#
_cell.length_a   1.000
_cell.length_b   1.000
_cell.length_c   1.000
_cell.angle_alpha   90.00
_cell.angle_beta   90.00
_cell.angle_gamma   90.00
#
_symmetry.space_group_name_H-M   'P 1'
#
loop_
_entity.id
_entity.type
_entity.pdbx_description
1 polymer ?
#
loop_
_entity_poly.entity_id
_entity_poly.type
_entity_poly.pdbx_seq_one_letter_code
_entity_poly.pdbx_strand_id
1 'polypeptide(L)'
;MFIMAIIYKFVPKKRSKKTYSQHFIEKVSARKVSRYLIDQDPHLPKEVADSMALAIISSTHLQLLLEEKGITVPHDTLDEFQHIDFLDHESETIH
;
A
#
# COMPACT_ATOMS: atom_id res chain seq x y z
N MET A 1 -3.26 23.54 -57.23
CA MET A 1 -3.18 24.08 -55.86
C MET A 1 -3.62 22.99 -54.91
N PHE A 2 -2.69 22.28 -54.26
CA PHE A 2 -3.04 21.18 -53.34
C PHE A 2 -3.24 21.75 -51.95
N ILE A 3 -4.42 21.51 -51.37
CA ILE A 3 -4.74 21.92 -49.99
C ILE A 3 -4.21 20.82 -49.07
N MET A 4 -3.23 21.17 -48.25
CA MET A 4 -2.65 20.28 -47.23
C MET A 4 -3.65 20.13 -46.07
N ALA A 5 -4.17 18.93 -45.85
CA ALA A 5 -4.99 18.64 -44.68
C ALA A 5 -4.08 18.46 -43.45
N ILE A 6 -4.27 19.31 -42.43
CA ILE A 6 -3.56 19.19 -41.14
C ILE A 6 -4.30 18.15 -40.30
N ILE A 7 -3.68 16.98 -40.11
CA ILE A 7 -4.19 15.93 -39.23
C ILE A 7 -3.83 16.29 -37.79
N TYR A 8 -4.80 16.76 -37.00
CA TYR A 8 -4.64 16.90 -35.55
C TYR A 8 -4.67 15.52 -34.90
N LYS A 9 -3.50 14.99 -34.55
CA LYS A 9 -3.41 13.81 -33.68
C LYS A 9 -3.75 14.25 -32.26
N PHE A 10 -4.94 13.89 -31.78
CA PHE A 10 -5.29 13.99 -30.36
C PHE A 10 -4.39 13.02 -29.58
N VAL A 11 -3.20 13.47 -29.20
CA VAL A 11 -2.36 12.74 -28.25
C VAL A 11 -3.08 12.88 -26.92
N PRO A 12 -3.69 11.82 -26.34
CA PRO A 12 -4.28 11.94 -25.03
C PRO A 12 -3.18 12.44 -24.11
N LYS A 13 -3.40 13.59 -23.44
CA LYS A 13 -2.52 14.03 -22.35
C LYS A 13 -2.32 12.81 -21.48
N LYS A 14 -1.10 12.29 -21.40
CA LYS A 14 -0.73 11.22 -20.48
C LYS A 14 -1.00 11.75 -19.07
N ARG A 15 -2.25 11.70 -18.62
CA ARG A 15 -2.55 11.74 -17.20
C ARG A 15 -1.85 10.52 -16.69
N SER A 16 -0.76 10.73 -15.96
CA SER A 16 -0.14 9.67 -15.17
C SER A 16 -1.28 9.06 -14.37
N LYS A 17 -1.80 7.91 -14.81
CA LYS A 17 -2.78 7.17 -14.03
C LYS A 17 -2.01 6.81 -12.78
N LYS A 18 -2.46 7.32 -11.62
CA LYS A 18 -1.85 6.95 -10.35
C LYS A 18 -1.80 5.43 -10.29
N THR A 19 -0.67 4.91 -9.85
CA THR A 19 -0.54 3.49 -9.60
C THR A 19 -1.54 3.10 -8.50
N TYR A 20 -1.95 1.84 -8.48
CA TYR A 20 -2.96 1.36 -7.54
C TYR A 20 -2.46 1.48 -6.09
N SER A 21 -1.19 1.21 -5.83
CA SER A 21 -0.49 1.44 -4.55
C SER A 21 -0.61 2.90 -4.09
N GLN A 22 -0.31 3.85 -4.99
CA GLN A 22 -0.39 5.27 -4.72
C GLN A 22 -1.83 5.71 -4.43
N HIS A 23 -2.79 5.20 -5.19
CA HIS A 23 -4.20 5.49 -4.94
C HIS A 23 -4.68 4.91 -3.60
N PHE A 24 -4.24 3.71 -3.24
CA PHE A 24 -4.57 3.07 -1.98
C PHE A 24 -4.07 3.88 -0.78
N ILE A 25 -2.77 4.21 -0.74
CA ILE A 25 -2.18 4.86 0.43
C ILE A 25 -2.71 6.28 0.65
N GLU A 26 -3.08 6.99 -0.42
CA GLU A 26 -3.70 8.31 -0.34
C GLU A 26 -5.14 8.29 0.19
N LYS A 27 -5.84 7.16 0.05
CA LYS A 27 -7.27 7.05 0.35
C LYS A 27 -7.57 6.28 1.63
N VAL A 28 -6.69 5.36 2.00
CA VAL A 28 -6.86 4.54 3.19
C VAL A 28 -6.76 5.38 4.46
N SER A 29 -7.53 5.03 5.48
CA SER A 29 -7.57 5.77 6.75
C SER A 29 -7.35 4.82 7.90
N ALA A 30 -6.21 4.95 8.58
CA ALA A 30 -5.87 4.16 9.76
C ALA A 30 -6.97 4.23 10.83
N ARG A 31 -7.56 5.42 11.06
CA ARG A 31 -8.68 5.60 11.99
C ARG A 31 -9.90 4.75 11.63
N LYS A 32 -10.24 4.64 10.33
CA LYS A 32 -11.39 3.83 9.89
C LYS A 32 -11.10 2.34 10.07
N VAL A 33 -9.88 1.90 9.78
CA VAL A 33 -9.46 0.50 9.96
C VAL A 33 -9.43 0.15 11.45
N SER A 34 -8.84 1.00 12.30
CA SER A 34 -8.83 0.83 13.75
C SER A 34 -10.24 0.74 14.33
N ARG A 35 -11.13 1.65 13.94
CA ARG A 35 -12.54 1.61 14.36
C ARG A 35 -13.22 0.31 13.91
N TYR A 36 -12.98 -0.14 12.68
CA TYR A 36 -13.50 -1.41 12.21
C TYR A 36 -13.02 -2.58 13.07
N LEU A 37 -11.74 -2.62 13.45
CA LEU A 37 -11.19 -3.68 14.33
C LEU A 37 -11.86 -3.67 15.72
N ILE A 38 -12.06 -2.50 16.30
CA ILE A 38 -12.76 -2.36 17.60
C ILE A 38 -14.24 -2.75 17.47
N ASP A 39 -14.89 -2.42 16.35
CA ASP A 39 -16.28 -2.81 16.08
C ASP A 39 -16.42 -4.35 15.94
N GLN A 40 -15.36 -5.06 15.53
CA GLN A 40 -15.32 -6.52 15.47
C GLN A 40 -15.01 -7.16 16.83
N ASP A 41 -14.11 -6.56 17.62
CA ASP A 41 -13.79 -7.02 18.98
C ASP A 41 -13.80 -5.83 19.95
N PRO A 42 -14.90 -5.63 20.70
CA PRO A 42 -15.01 -4.55 21.67
C PRO A 42 -14.02 -4.65 22.84
N HIS A 43 -13.40 -5.81 23.07
CA HIS A 43 -12.37 -5.98 24.11
C HIS A 43 -10.96 -5.65 23.61
N LEU A 44 -10.79 -5.41 22.31
CA LEU A 44 -9.50 -5.05 21.72
C LEU A 44 -9.08 -3.66 22.23
N PRO A 45 -7.91 -3.54 22.90
CA PRO A 45 -7.44 -2.24 23.35
C PRO A 45 -7.22 -1.29 22.17
N LYS A 46 -7.66 -0.04 22.31
CA LYS A 46 -7.60 0.96 21.23
C LYS A 46 -6.19 1.14 20.65
N GLU A 47 -5.16 1.15 21.50
CA GLU A 47 -3.76 1.31 21.08
C GLU A 47 -3.27 0.13 20.23
N VAL A 48 -3.73 -1.08 20.57
CA VAL A 48 -3.47 -2.29 19.78
C VAL A 48 -4.20 -2.19 18.44
N ALA A 49 -5.47 -1.80 18.42
CA ALA A 49 -6.24 -1.62 17.17
C ALA A 49 -5.64 -0.53 16.25
N ASP A 50 -5.19 0.59 16.82
CA ASP A 50 -4.50 1.65 16.09
C ASP A 50 -3.19 1.13 15.47
N SER A 51 -2.42 0.33 16.21
CA SER A 51 -1.16 -0.27 15.73
C SER A 51 -1.40 -1.32 14.64
N MET A 52 -2.37 -2.21 14.85
CA MET A 52 -2.80 -3.19 13.86
C MET A 52 -3.24 -2.52 12.56
N ALA A 53 -3.99 -1.42 12.65
CA ALA A 53 -4.43 -0.67 11.48
C ALA A 53 -3.23 -0.15 10.65
N LEU A 54 -2.19 0.36 11.31
CA LEU A 54 -0.96 0.80 10.63
C LEU A 54 -0.21 -0.38 9.98
N ALA A 55 -0.10 -1.51 10.68
CA ALA A 55 0.56 -2.71 10.17
C ALA A 55 -0.17 -3.27 8.93
N ILE A 56 -1.50 -3.38 8.99
CA ILE A 56 -2.33 -3.87 7.87
C ILE A 56 -2.18 -2.94 6.65
N ILE A 57 -2.26 -1.62 6.85
CA ILE A 57 -2.11 -0.65 5.77
C ILE A 57 -0.73 -0.75 5.14
N SER A 58 0.31 -0.81 5.96
CA SER A 58 1.70 -0.88 5.49
C SER A 58 1.95 -2.17 4.70
N SER A 59 1.53 -3.32 5.24
CA SER A 59 1.66 -4.62 4.57
C SER A 59 0.90 -4.67 3.24
N THR A 60 -0.33 -4.17 3.22
CA THR A 60 -1.13 -4.08 1.99
C THR A 60 -0.45 -3.18 0.96
N HIS A 61 0.02 -1.99 1.37
CA HIS A 61 0.70 -1.07 0.46
C HIS A 61 1.99 -1.68 -0.11
N LEU A 62 2.76 -2.40 0.70
CA LEU A 62 3.96 -3.11 0.25
C LEU A 62 3.61 -4.18 -0.80
N GLN A 63 2.60 -5.00 -0.56
CA GLN A 63 2.15 -6.00 -1.54
C GLN A 63 1.80 -5.35 -2.88
N LEU A 64 1.03 -4.25 -2.86
CA LEU A 64 0.67 -3.53 -4.08
C LEU A 64 1.89 -2.94 -4.81
N LEU A 65 2.88 -2.44 -4.06
CA LEU A 65 4.13 -1.95 -4.65
C LEU A 65 4.94 -3.08 -5.31
N LEU A 66 5.03 -4.23 -4.66
CA LEU A 66 5.76 -5.39 -5.20
C LEU A 66 5.13 -5.86 -6.52
N GLU A 67 3.81 -6.01 -6.56
CA GLU A 67 3.05 -6.37 -7.75
C GLU A 67 3.28 -5.37 -8.90
N GLU A 68 3.20 -4.07 -8.61
CA GLU A 68 3.41 -3.01 -9.61
C GLU A 68 4.83 -2.95 -10.15
N LYS A 69 5.81 -3.34 -9.35
CA LYS A 69 7.21 -3.42 -9.77
C LYS A 69 7.55 -4.75 -10.43
N GLY A 70 6.60 -5.69 -10.51
CA GLY A 70 6.83 -7.04 -11.03
C GLY A 70 7.79 -7.85 -10.16
N ILE A 71 7.89 -7.53 -8.88
CA ILE A 71 8.74 -8.23 -7.92
C ILE A 71 7.93 -9.40 -7.36
N THR A 72 8.19 -10.60 -7.87
CA THR A 72 7.72 -11.84 -7.25
C THR A 72 8.59 -12.14 -6.03
N VAL A 73 8.06 -11.85 -4.86
CA VAL A 73 8.60 -12.35 -3.60
C VAL A 73 8.14 -13.81 -3.48
N PRO A 74 9.05 -14.79 -3.33
CA PRO A 74 8.67 -16.18 -3.06
C PRO A 74 7.65 -16.22 -1.92
N HIS A 75 6.57 -17.00 -2.06
CA HIS A 75 5.52 -17.05 -1.03
C HIS A 75 6.09 -17.39 0.35
N ASP A 76 7.11 -18.24 0.40
CA ASP A 76 7.81 -18.62 1.63
C ASP A 76 8.49 -17.43 2.35
N THR A 77 8.94 -16.40 1.62
CA THR A 77 9.61 -15.24 2.22
C THR A 77 8.65 -14.12 2.59
N LEU A 78 7.47 -14.03 1.96
CA LEU A 78 6.43 -13.08 2.34
C LEU A 78 5.79 -13.46 3.68
N ASP A 79 5.61 -14.76 3.93
CA ASP A 79 5.23 -15.29 5.23
C ASP A 79 6.34 -15.08 6.26
N GLU A 80 7.63 -15.20 5.88
CA GLU A 80 8.73 -14.77 6.76
C GLU A 80 8.56 -13.29 7.16
N PHE A 81 8.30 -12.35 6.24
CA PHE A 81 8.06 -10.95 6.62
C PHE A 81 6.85 -10.72 7.54
N GLN A 82 5.85 -11.61 7.49
CA GLN A 82 4.71 -11.58 8.43
C GLN A 82 5.07 -12.16 9.81
N HIS A 83 6.12 -12.98 9.88
CA HIS A 83 6.63 -13.65 11.08
C HIS A 83 7.96 -13.10 11.60
N ILE A 84 8.54 -12.08 10.96
CA ILE A 84 9.71 -11.37 11.50
C ILE A 84 9.27 -10.67 12.78
N ASP A 85 9.79 -11.16 13.90
CA ASP A 85 9.79 -10.41 15.15
C ASP A 85 10.79 -9.27 15.01
N PHE A 86 10.29 -8.10 14.57
CA PHE A 86 11.09 -6.88 14.46
C PHE A 86 11.68 -6.44 15.81
N LEU A 87 11.23 -7.00 16.94
CA LEU A 87 11.80 -6.75 18.26
C LEU A 87 13.06 -7.59 18.52
N ASP A 88 13.26 -8.70 17.80
CA ASP A 88 14.38 -9.62 18.01
C ASP A 88 15.60 -9.29 17.13
N HIS A 89 15.42 -8.41 16.13
CA HIS A 89 16.51 -7.92 15.27
C HIS A 89 17.20 -6.64 15.76
N GLU A 90 16.84 -6.14 16.94
CA GLU A 90 17.39 -4.88 17.46
C GLU A 90 17.81 -4.99 18.94
N SER A 91 18.90 -5.72 19.20
CA SER A 91 19.87 -5.22 20.20
C SER A 91 20.51 -3.89 19.76
N GLU A 92 20.24 -3.44 18.53
CA GLU A 92 20.47 -2.09 18.04
C GLU A 92 19.13 -1.45 17.68
N THR A 93 18.36 -1.02 18.69
CA THR A 93 17.26 -0.09 18.44
C THR A 93 17.83 1.14 17.74
N ILE A 94 17.49 1.34 16.46
CA ILE A 94 18.01 2.47 15.67
C ILE A 94 17.31 3.74 16.18
N HIS A 95 17.90 4.37 17.19
CA HIS A 95 17.53 5.68 17.73
C HIS A 95 17.95 6.82 16.80
#